data_AF-A0A2Z4MKJ1-F1
#
_entry.id   AF-A0A2Z4MKJ1-F1
#
_cell.length_a   1.000
_cell.length_b   1.000
_cell.length_c   1.000
_cell.angle_alpha   90.00
_cell.angle_beta   90.00
_cell.angle_gamma   90.00
#
_symmetry.space_group_name_H-M   'P 1'
#
loop_
_entity.id
_entity.type
_entity.pdbx_description
1 polymer ?
#
loop_
_entity_poly.entity_id
_entity_poly.type
_entity_poly.pdbx_seq_one_letter_code
_entity_poly.pdbx_strand_id
1 'polypeptide(L)' 'MEKSFYYSVSWSEVNYLKETLQSIEIPFAIEQPSDKLQLAAGEVAFVFPDMHVRVYRHIHELFGSHGRAYPR' A
#
# COMPACT_ATOMS: atom_id res chain seq x y z
N MET A 1 -12.74 -2.67 5.97
CA MET A 1 -11.39 -3.24 6.10
C MET A 1 -10.63 -2.44 7.14
N GLU A 2 -10.10 -3.09 8.18
CA GLU A 2 -9.27 -2.41 9.17
C GLU A 2 -7.90 -2.10 8.55
N LYS A 3 -7.51 -0.82 8.52
CA LYS A 3 -6.25 -0.36 7.90
C LYS A 3 -5.10 -0.59 8.87
N SER A 4 -4.08 -1.33 8.44
CA SER A 4 -2.96 -1.73 9.31
C SER A 4 -1.66 -1.06 8.92
N PHE A 5 -1.30 -1.11 7.63
CA PHE A 5 -0.05 -0.54 7.13
C PHE A 5 -0.21 0.03 5.72
N TYR A 6 0.76 0.83 5.28
CA TYR A 6 0.75 1.44 3.96
C TYR A 6 2.14 1.61 3.34
N TYR A 7 2.16 1.84 2.03
CA TYR A 7 3.34 2.24 1.27
C TYR A 7 3.05 3.51 0.50
N SER A 8 3.95 4.49 0.58
CA SER A 8 3.92 5.68 -0.29
C SER A 8 4.60 5.35 -1.61
N VAL A 9 3.93 5.62 -2.73
CA VAL A 9 4.47 5.39 -4.07
C VAL A 9 4.17 6.55 -4.99
N SER A 10 5.01 6.74 -6.00
CA SER A 10 4.80 7.74 -7.04
C SER A 10 3.55 7.42 -7.86
N TRP A 11 2.81 8.45 -8.29
CA TRP A 11 1.68 8.31 -9.23
C TRP A 11 2.01 7.50 -10.49
N SER A 12 3.27 7.56 -10.96
CA SER A 12 3.71 6.82 -12.15
C SER A 12 3.68 5.31 -11.98
N GLU A 13 3.81 4.81 -10.74
CA GLU A 13 3.91 3.37 -10.44
C GLU A 13 2.56 2.76 -10.05
N VAL A 14 1.54 3.60 -9.83
CA VAL A 14 0.23 3.20 -9.30
C VAL A 14 -0.44 2.14 -10.17
N ASN A 15 -0.49 2.33 -11.49
CA ASN A 15 -1.18 1.40 -12.36
C ASN A 15 -0.52 0.02 -12.35
N TYR A 16 0.82 -0.02 -12.43
CA TYR A 16 1.58 -1.27 -12.40
C TYR A 16 1.36 -2.04 -11.08
N LEU A 17 1.46 -1.35 -9.94
CA LEU A 17 1.28 -1.96 -8.63
C LEU A 17 -0.17 -2.42 -8.41
N LYS A 18 -1.14 -1.60 -8.83
CA LYS A 18 -2.57 -1.91 -8.75
C LYS A 18 -2.90 -3.18 -9.53
N GLU A 19 -2.48 -3.27 -10.80
CA GLU A 19 -2.72 -4.44 -11.64
C GLU A 19 -2.06 -5.70 -11.06
N THR A 20 -0.83 -5.57 -10.59
CA THR A 20 -0.11 -6.67 -9.94
C THR A 20 -0.86 -7.18 -8.72
N LEU A 21 -1.22 -6.30 -7.78
CA LEU A 21 -1.97 -6.67 -6.57
C LEU A 21 -3.35 -7.27 -6.88
N GLN A 22 -4.04 -6.76 -7.91
CA GLN A 22 -5.31 -7.31 -8.37
C GLN A 22 -5.16 -8.72 -8.95
N SER A 23 -4.10 -8.98 -9.72
CA SER A 23 -3.86 -10.31 -10.32
C SER A 23 -3.55 -11.41 -9.30
N ILE A 24 -3.04 -11.02 -8.12
CA ILE A 24 -2.76 -11.93 -6.99
C ILE A 24 -3.82 -11.83 -5.89
N GLU A 25 -4.95 -11.16 -6.18
CA GLU A 25 -6.13 -11.04 -5.30
C GLU A 25 -5.83 -10.49 -3.90
N ILE A 26 -4.82 -9.63 -3.76
CA ILE A 26 -4.50 -9.00 -2.49
C ILE A 26 -5.47 -7.84 -2.22
N PRO A 27 -6.09 -7.76 -1.03
CA PRO A 27 -6.92 -6.61 -0.67
C PRO A 27 -6.06 -5.38 -0.38
N PHE A 28 -6.37 -4.26 -1.05
CA PHE A 28 -5.73 -2.97 -0.83
C PHE A 28 -6.73 -1.82 -1.06
N ALA A 29 -6.39 -0.64 -0.54
CA ALA A 29 -7.02 0.63 -0.87
C ALA A 29 -5.95 1.62 -1.36
N ILE A 30 -6.32 2.52 -2.27
CA ILE A 30 -5.44 3.62 -2.68
C ILE A 30 -5.96 4.90 -2.04
N GLU A 31 -5.11 5.60 -1.30
CA GLU A 31 -5.45 6.84 -0.61
C GLU A 31 -4.57 7.99 -1.07
N GLN A 32 -5.20 9.15 -1.24
CA GLN A 32 -4.51 10.39 -1.57
C GLN A 32 -3.96 11.05 -0.30
N PRO A 33 -2.99 11.98 -0.43
CA PRO A 33 -2.48 12.75 0.70
C PRO A 33 -3.63 13.44 1.46
N SER A 34 -3.60 13.37 2.79
CA SER A 34 -4.60 14.00 3.66
C SER A 34 -3.98 14.39 5.01
N ASP A 35 -4.71 15.11 5.85
CA ASP A 35 -4.23 15.50 7.19
C ASP A 35 -3.81 14.30 8.05
N LYS A 36 -4.46 13.14 7.85
CA LYS A 36 -4.12 11.88 8.54
C LYS A 36 -2.96 11.14 7.90
N LEU A 37 -2.76 11.29 6.59
CA LEU A 37 -1.78 10.55 5.82
C LEU A 37 -0.91 11.53 5.03
N GLN A 38 0.13 12.01 5.71
CA GLN A 38 1.10 12.94 5.13
C GLN A 38 2.00 12.17 4.16
N LEU A 39 1.78 12.42 2.87
CA LEU A 39 2.55 11.86 1.75
C LEU A 39 3.24 13.01 1.02
N ALA A 40 4.31 12.71 0.27
CA ALA A 40 4.94 13.75 -0.53
C ALA A 40 4.04 14.16 -1.71
N ALA A 41 4.29 15.35 -2.24
CA ALA A 41 3.57 15.80 -3.44
C ALA A 41 3.86 14.85 -4.61
N GLY A 42 2.80 14.39 -5.28
CA GLY A 42 2.93 13.40 -6.36
C GLY A 42 2.99 11.94 -5.90
N GLU A 43 2.75 11.66 -4.62
CA GLU A 43 2.61 10.31 -4.10
C GLU A 43 1.16 9.97 -3.73
N VAL A 44 0.88 8.67 -3.72
CA VAL A 44 -0.32 8.07 -3.14
C VAL A 44 0.07 6.94 -2.21
N ALA A 45 -0.85 6.54 -1.34
CA ALA A 45 -0.64 5.42 -0.43
C ALA A 45 -1.40 4.18 -0.92
N PHE A 46 -0.69 3.05 -1.00
CA PHE A 46 -1.32 1.74 -1.01
C PHE A 46 -1.49 1.27 0.43
N VAL A 47 -2.73 1.14 0.88
CA VAL A 47 -3.11 0.82 2.26
C VAL A 47 -3.64 -0.61 2.33
N PHE A 48 -3.16 -1.35 3.31
CA PHE A 48 -3.39 -2.78 3.45
C PHE A 48 -4.00 -3.10 4.83
N PRO A 49 -4.80 -4.17 4.91
CA PRO A 49 -5.26 -4.70 6.18
C PRO A 49 -4.17 -5.47 6.90
N ASP A 50 -4.46 -5.85 8.14
CA ASP A 50 -3.73 -6.95 8.75
C ASP A 50 -3.94 -8.23 7.91
N MET A 51 -2.87 -8.99 7.73
CA MET A 51 -2.88 -10.13 6.82
C MET A 51 -1.89 -11.21 7.23
N HIS A 52 -2.13 -12.41 6.73
CA HIS A 52 -1.26 -13.54 6.97
C HIS A 52 0.16 -13.28 6.45
N VAL A 53 1.17 -13.70 7.23
CA VAL A 53 2.61 -13.43 6.97
C VAL A 53 3.08 -13.82 5.56
N ARG A 54 2.47 -14.85 4.96
CA ARG A 54 2.78 -15.27 3.57
C ARG A 54 2.35 -14.22 2.54
N VAL A 55 1.17 -13.64 2.71
CA VAL A 55 0.66 -12.56 1.85
C VAL A 55 1.52 -11.32 2.03
N TYR A 56 1.84 -10.99 3.29
CA TYR A 56 2.73 -9.89 3.61
C TYR A 56 4.11 -10.04 2.94
N ARG A 57 4.67 -11.25 2.90
CA ARG A 57 5.95 -11.49 2.21
C ARG A 57 5.89 -11.11 0.72
N HIS A 58 4.82 -11.47 0.02
CA HIS A 58 4.66 -11.09 -1.39
C HIS A 58 4.57 -9.57 -1.58
N ILE A 59 3.88 -8.87 -0.69
CA ILE A 59 3.83 -7.40 -0.71
C ILE A 59 5.21 -6.81 -0.42
N HIS A 60 5.92 -7.32 0.59
CA HIS A 60 7.26 -6.87 0.91
C HIS A 60 8.23 -7.05 -0.27
N GLU A 61 8.14 -8.18 -0.99
CA GLU A 61 8.92 -8.43 -2.21
C GLU A 61 8.56 -7.45 -3.33
N LEU A 62 7.26 -7.17 -3.52
CA LEU A 62 6.77 -6.24 -4.55
C LEU A 62 7.21 -4.79 -4.30
N PHE A 63 7.13 -4.32 -3.05
CA PHE A 63 7.46 -2.95 -2.67
C PHE A 63 8.93 -2.77 -2.23
N GLY A 64 9.70 -3.85 -2.15
CA GLY A 64 11.13 -3.86 -1.80
C GLY A 64 11.46 -3.35 -0.39
N SER A 65 10.46 -3.17 0.48
CA SER A 65 10.61 -2.57 1.81
C SER A 65 9.48 -2.96 2.76
N HIS A 66 9.65 -2.66 4.04
CA HIS A 66 8.58 -2.79 5.03
C HIS A 66 7.58 -1.64 4.94
N GLY A 67 6.29 -1.99 4.98
CA GLY A 67 5.20 -1.01 5.05
C GLY A 67 5.24 -0.21 6.34
N ARG A 68 4.81 1.04 6.27
CA ARG A 68 4.69 1.93 7.42
C ARG A 68 3.38 1.67 8.14
N ALA A 69 3.37 1.75 9.47
CA ALA A 69 2.15 1.59 10.26
C ALA A 69 1.13 2.66 9.88
N TYR A 70 -0.13 2.27 9.69
CA TYR A 70 -1.20 3.20 9.37
C TYR A 70 -1.57 4.04 10.60
N PRO A 71 -1.69 5.38 10.47
CA PRO A 71 -2.07 6.25 11.58
C PRO A 71 -3.47 5.94 12.12
N ARG A 72 -3.59 5.76 13.45
CA ARG A 72 -4.86 5.49 14.14
C ARG A 72 -5.53 6.78 14.61
#